data_AF-A0A1S6HBQ1-F1
#
_entry.id   AF-A0A1S6HBQ1-F1
#
_cell.length_a   1.000
_cell.length_b   1.000
_cell.length_c   1.000
_cell.angle_alpha   90.00
_cell.angle_beta   90.00
_cell.angle_gamma   90.00
#
_symmetry.space_group_name_H-M   'P 1'
#
loop_
_entity.id
_entity.type
_entity.pdbx_description
1 polymer ?
#
loop_
_entity_poly.entity_id
_entity_poly.type
_entity_poly.pdbx_seq_one_letter_code
_entity_poly.pdbx_strand_id
1 'polypeptide(L)'
;MGKQGLDILGIFLRYLILILVAFPSLWIFYFIFTPLTVYPVHFLLNLFFPVSLISETIILVQEIPIEIIEACVAGSAYYFLLILNLTTSGIKTKTRVYMILFAFFLFLIINIIRIFFLSLLAISGSSFFDITHIVFWYALSTLFVIGIWFIQVKVFRIKEIPIYSDIKFLYKQSKIKHR
;
A
#
# COMPACT_ATOMS: atom_id res chain seq x y z
N MET A 1 -0.40 -31.94 15.36
CA MET A 1 0.82 -31.11 15.43
C MET A 1 0.89 -30.43 16.78
N GLY A 2 2.07 -30.41 17.43
CA GLY A 2 2.26 -29.60 18.64
C GLY A 2 2.16 -28.10 18.35
N LYS A 3 1.91 -27.28 19.37
CA LYS A 3 1.78 -25.82 19.27
C LYS A 3 2.93 -25.16 18.47
N GLN A 4 4.15 -25.64 18.67
CA GLN A 4 5.34 -25.17 17.94
C GLN A 4 5.27 -25.43 16.42
N GLY A 5 4.75 -26.59 16.00
CA GLY A 5 4.60 -26.92 14.59
C GLY A 5 3.57 -26.02 13.90
N LEU A 6 2.51 -25.66 14.62
CA LEU A 6 1.49 -24.72 14.13
C LEU A 6 2.05 -23.31 13.96
N ASP A 7 2.92 -22.85 14.87
CA ASP A 7 3.57 -21.55 14.78
C ASP A 7 4.54 -21.47 13.57
N ILE A 8 5.32 -22.52 13.33
CA ILE A 8 6.22 -22.61 12.16
C ILE A 8 5.43 -22.63 10.86
N LEU A 9 4.35 -23.42 10.78
CA LEU A 9 3.48 -23.44 9.61
C LEU A 9 2.86 -22.06 9.36
N GLY A 10 2.47 -21.36 10.42
CA GLY A 10 1.95 -19.98 10.33
C GLY A 10 2.98 -18.98 9.81
N ILE A 11 4.26 -19.11 10.17
CA ILE A 11 5.33 -18.31 9.55
C ILE A 11 5.44 -18.68 8.07
N PHE A 12 5.59 -19.96 7.74
CA PHE A 12 5.75 -20.42 6.36
C PHE A 12 4.62 -19.93 5.45
N LEU A 13 3.36 -20.07 5.87
CA LEU A 13 2.20 -19.61 5.11
C LEU A 13 2.22 -18.09 4.87
N ARG A 14 2.60 -17.27 5.87
CA ARG A 14 2.68 -15.81 5.69
C ARG A 14 3.71 -15.42 4.64
N TYR A 15 4.88 -16.05 4.66
CA TYR A 15 5.93 -15.77 3.68
C TYR A 15 5.59 -16.33 2.30
N LEU A 16 4.94 -17.50 2.22
CA LEU A 16 4.44 -18.05 0.97
C LEU A 16 3.43 -17.10 0.31
N ILE A 17 2.48 -16.54 1.08
CA ILE A 17 1.54 -15.53 0.59
C ILE A 17 2.27 -14.33 -0.01
N LEU A 18 3.30 -13.81 0.68
CA LEU A 18 4.08 -12.66 0.18
C LEU A 18 4.74 -12.96 -1.17
N ILE A 19 5.35 -14.14 -1.31
CA ILE A 19 5.99 -14.57 -2.57
C ILE A 19 4.94 -14.71 -3.68
N LEU A 20 3.82 -15.40 -3.41
CA LEU A 20 2.77 -15.62 -4.40
C LEU A 20 2.12 -14.31 -4.88
N VAL A 21 1.96 -13.33 -3.98
CA VAL A 21 1.41 -12.01 -4.33
C VAL A 21 2.40 -11.19 -5.17
N ALA A 22 3.71 -11.33 -4.93
CA ALA A 22 4.74 -10.63 -5.70
C ALA A 22 5.02 -11.25 -7.08
N PHE A 23 4.90 -12.56 -7.21
CA PHE A 23 5.26 -13.31 -8.42
C PHE A 23 4.60 -12.80 -9.72
N PRO A 24 3.29 -12.49 -9.77
CA PRO A 24 2.64 -11.93 -10.96
C PRO A 24 2.84 -10.40 -11.09
N SER A 25 4.01 -9.87 -10.73
CA SER A 25 4.34 -8.45 -10.83
C SER A 25 3.33 -7.52 -10.12
N LEU A 26 2.87 -7.90 -8.92
CA LEU A 26 1.89 -7.12 -8.14
C LEU A 26 0.54 -6.90 -8.82
N TRP A 27 0.21 -7.67 -9.85
CA TRP A 27 -1.02 -7.53 -10.64
C TRP A 27 -2.30 -7.45 -9.79
N ILE A 28 -2.38 -8.21 -8.69
CA ILE A 28 -3.51 -8.18 -7.75
C ILE A 28 -3.75 -6.77 -7.21
N PHE A 29 -2.69 -6.04 -6.88
CA PHE A 29 -2.81 -4.68 -6.37
C PHE A 29 -3.31 -3.73 -7.45
N TYR A 30 -2.80 -3.81 -8.68
CA TYR A 30 -3.28 -2.96 -9.76
C TYR A 30 -4.73 -3.28 -10.13
N PHE A 31 -5.09 -4.56 -10.24
CA PHE A 31 -6.45 -4.98 -10.52
C PHE A 31 -7.47 -4.45 -9.50
N ILE A 32 -7.13 -4.44 -8.21
CA ILE A 32 -8.02 -3.97 -7.14
C ILE A 32 -7.97 -2.45 -7.00
N PHE A 33 -6.78 -1.85 -6.94
CA PHE A 33 -6.62 -0.45 -6.56
C PHE A 33 -6.72 0.53 -7.73
N THR A 34 -6.53 0.11 -8.98
CA THR A 34 -6.79 0.97 -10.15
C THR A 34 -8.22 1.48 -10.18
N PRO A 35 -9.28 0.63 -10.20
CA PRO A 35 -10.65 1.13 -10.21
C PRO A 35 -11.00 1.91 -8.94
N LEU A 36 -10.49 1.47 -7.78
CA LEU A 36 -10.66 2.17 -6.51
C LEU A 36 -9.94 3.53 -6.45
N THR A 37 -9.02 3.81 -7.36
CA THR A 37 -8.34 5.11 -7.47
C THR A 37 -8.99 5.97 -8.55
N VAL A 38 -9.23 5.40 -9.74
CA VAL A 38 -9.78 6.13 -10.89
C VAL A 38 -11.18 6.66 -10.62
N TYR A 39 -12.11 5.83 -10.13
CA TYR A 39 -13.50 6.27 -9.95
C TYR A 39 -13.64 7.36 -8.89
N PRO A 40 -13.00 7.27 -7.70
CA PRO A 40 -13.05 8.36 -6.73
C PRO A 40 -12.39 9.65 -7.23
N VAL A 41 -11.27 9.56 -7.95
CA VAL A 41 -10.61 10.75 -8.53
C VAL A 41 -11.53 11.39 -9.58
N HIS A 42 -12.10 10.61 -10.49
CA HIS A 42 -13.08 11.08 -11.47
C HIS A 42 -14.27 11.75 -10.77
N PHE A 43 -14.84 11.10 -9.76
CA PHE A 43 -15.95 11.66 -8.98
C PHE A 43 -15.57 13.02 -8.34
N LEU A 44 -14.40 13.11 -7.70
CA LEU A 44 -13.95 14.36 -7.08
C LEU A 44 -13.71 15.48 -8.10
N LEU A 45 -13.09 15.17 -9.24
CA LEU A 45 -12.86 16.16 -10.30
C LEU A 45 -14.18 16.65 -10.92
N ASN A 46 -15.15 15.76 -11.09
CA ASN A 46 -16.46 16.08 -11.65
C ASN A 46 -17.31 16.99 -10.74
N LEU A 47 -16.92 17.18 -9.47
CA LEU A 47 -17.55 18.18 -8.59
C LEU A 47 -17.17 19.63 -8.96
N PHE A 48 -16.05 19.82 -9.66
CA PHE A 48 -15.49 21.15 -9.94
C PHE A 48 -15.37 21.46 -11.43
N PHE A 49 -15.23 20.44 -12.27
CA PHE A 49 -14.98 20.59 -13.71
C PHE A 49 -15.89 19.65 -14.51
N PRO A 50 -16.17 19.97 -15.79
CA PRO A 50 -16.74 18.99 -16.71
C PRO A 50 -15.72 17.89 -16.97
N VAL A 51 -16.04 16.68 -16.53
CA VAL A 51 -15.17 15.51 -16.66
C VAL A 51 -15.86 14.44 -17.49
N SER A 52 -15.08 13.78 -18.35
CA SER A 52 -15.51 12.57 -19.04
C SER A 52 -14.45 11.47 -18.91
N LEU A 53 -14.91 10.23 -18.75
CA LEU A 53 -14.05 9.06 -18.70
C LEU A 53 -13.91 8.50 -20.13
N ILE A 54 -12.73 8.65 -20.74
CA ILE A 54 -12.47 8.16 -22.11
C ILE A 54 -12.15 6.65 -22.10
N SER A 55 -11.42 6.20 -21.08
CA SER A 55 -11.01 4.81 -20.90
C SER A 55 -11.01 4.44 -19.41
N GLU A 56 -10.70 3.20 -19.07
CA GLU A 56 -10.61 2.76 -17.67
C GLU A 56 -9.56 3.53 -16.84
N THR A 57 -8.62 4.22 -17.47
CA THR A 57 -7.52 4.94 -16.80
C THR A 57 -7.38 6.40 -17.22
N ILE A 58 -8.03 6.84 -18.30
CA ILE A 58 -7.90 8.20 -18.86
C ILE A 58 -9.15 9.02 -18.50
N ILE A 59 -8.91 10.09 -17.74
CA ILE A 59 -9.89 11.08 -17.33
C ILE A 59 -9.66 12.35 -18.15
N LEU A 60 -10.63 12.78 -18.94
CA LEU A 60 -10.58 14.04 -19.67
C LEU A 60 -11.22 15.15 -18.84
N VAL A 61 -10.44 16.18 -18.51
CA VAL A 61 -10.90 17.35 -17.76
C VAL A 61 -10.66 18.60 -18.59
N GLN A 62 -11.73 19.30 -19.01
CA GLN A 62 -11.60 20.51 -19.85
C GLN A 62 -10.65 20.32 -21.05
N GLU A 63 -10.80 19.20 -21.78
CA GLU A 63 -9.96 18.82 -22.93
C GLU A 63 -8.51 18.41 -22.59
N ILE A 64 -8.11 18.42 -21.32
CA ILE A 64 -6.81 17.94 -20.85
C ILE A 64 -6.93 16.47 -20.44
N PRO A 65 -6.20 15.54 -21.09
CA PRO A 65 -6.22 14.14 -20.70
C PRO A 65 -5.31 13.90 -19.49
N ILE A 66 -5.87 13.30 -18.44
CA ILE A 66 -5.15 12.85 -17.24
C ILE A 66 -5.17 11.33 -17.21
N GLU A 67 -4.02 10.72 -17.44
CA GLU A 67 -3.86 9.26 -17.43
C GLU A 67 -3.37 8.77 -16.06
N ILE A 68 -4.12 7.86 -15.44
CA ILE A 68 -3.74 7.21 -14.19
C ILE A 68 -2.93 5.95 -14.52
N ILE A 69 -1.60 6.10 -14.46
CA ILE A 69 -0.64 5.00 -14.66
C ILE A 69 -0.41 4.19 -13.38
N GLU A 70 0.26 3.03 -13.49
CA GLU A 70 0.57 2.15 -12.35
C GLU A 70 1.33 2.86 -11.20
N ALA A 71 2.20 3.82 -11.53
CA ALA A 71 2.91 4.64 -10.54
C ALA A 71 1.95 5.54 -9.72
N CYS A 72 0.85 5.98 -10.33
CA CYS A 72 -0.21 6.71 -9.65
C CYS A 72 -0.96 5.80 -8.68
N VAL A 73 -1.20 4.54 -9.04
CA VAL A 73 -1.86 3.55 -8.17
C VAL A 73 -0.96 3.10 -7.02
N ALA A 74 0.36 3.12 -7.23
CA ALA A 74 1.38 2.81 -6.23
C ALA A 74 1.24 1.39 -5.62
N GLY A 75 1.02 0.38 -6.46
CA GLY A 75 0.87 -1.03 -6.06
C GLY A 75 2.02 -1.56 -5.17
N SER A 76 3.25 -1.11 -5.40
CA SER A 76 4.42 -1.45 -4.58
C SER A 76 4.32 -0.98 -3.13
N ALA A 77 3.68 0.17 -2.87
CA ALA A 77 3.48 0.68 -1.52
C ALA A 77 2.44 -0.15 -0.74
N TYR A 78 1.33 -0.55 -1.39
CA TYR A 78 0.39 -1.51 -0.80
C TYR A 78 1.07 -2.83 -0.49
N TYR A 79 1.92 -3.33 -1.38
CA TYR A 79 2.68 -4.54 -1.14
C TYR A 79 3.66 -4.40 0.04
N PHE A 80 4.36 -3.27 0.14
CA PHE A 80 5.25 -3.03 1.28
C PHE A 80 4.49 -2.96 2.61
N LEU A 81 3.32 -2.30 2.64
CA LEU A 81 2.43 -2.33 3.80
C LEU A 81 1.97 -3.76 4.12
N LEU A 82 1.69 -4.58 3.12
CA LEU A 82 1.35 -6.00 3.31
C LEU A 82 2.51 -6.78 3.92
N ILE A 83 3.75 -6.57 3.46
CA ILE A 83 4.96 -7.18 4.03
C ILE A 83 5.05 -6.83 5.52
N LEU A 84 4.97 -5.56 5.88
CA LEU A 84 5.08 -5.12 7.28
C LEU A 84 4.01 -5.81 8.16
N ASN A 85 2.76 -5.82 7.68
CA ASN A 85 1.65 -6.40 8.44
C ASN A 85 1.69 -7.93 8.54
N LEU A 86 2.09 -8.63 7.47
CA LEU A 86 2.21 -10.09 7.47
C LEU A 86 3.46 -10.56 8.22
N THR A 87 4.59 -9.85 8.16
CA THR A 87 5.83 -10.24 8.85
C THR A 87 5.89 -9.82 10.32
N THR A 88 4.83 -9.19 10.83
CA THR A 88 4.70 -8.92 12.28
C THR A 88 4.15 -10.13 13.02
N SER A 89 5.02 -10.72 13.85
CA SER A 89 4.73 -11.90 14.67
C SER A 89 3.79 -11.58 15.83
N GLY A 90 3.17 -12.60 16.44
CA GLY A 90 2.42 -12.44 17.70
C GLY A 90 1.01 -11.84 17.56
N ILE A 91 0.61 -11.46 16.35
CA ILE A 91 -0.70 -10.86 16.07
C ILE A 91 -1.73 -11.93 15.70
N LYS A 92 -2.92 -11.86 16.31
CA LYS A 92 -4.07 -12.71 15.98
C LYS A 92 -4.53 -12.45 14.54
N THR A 93 -4.95 -13.49 13.81
CA THR A 93 -5.36 -13.37 12.40
C THR A 93 -6.44 -12.31 12.15
N LYS A 94 -7.46 -12.22 13.02
CA LYS A 94 -8.51 -11.19 12.92
C LYS A 94 -7.92 -9.78 13.00
N THR A 95 -7.09 -9.51 14.00
CA THR A 95 -6.41 -8.21 14.18
C THR A 95 -5.51 -7.89 12.99
N ARG A 96 -4.80 -8.89 12.46
CA ARG A 96 -3.93 -8.71 11.28
C ARG A 96 -4.73 -8.27 10.04
N VAL A 97 -5.89 -8.89 9.79
CA VAL A 97 -6.76 -8.47 8.68
C VAL A 97 -7.23 -7.02 8.87
N TYR A 98 -7.67 -6.65 10.07
CA TYR A 98 -8.03 -5.26 10.37
C TYR A 98 -6.86 -4.29 10.16
N MET A 99 -5.65 -4.68 10.53
CA MET A 99 -4.47 -3.85 10.31
C MET A 99 -4.21 -3.65 8.81
N ILE A 100 -4.22 -4.73 8.01
CA ILE A 100 -4.01 -4.64 6.55
C ILE A 100 -5.06 -3.73 5.91
N LEU A 101 -6.34 -3.94 6.23
CA LEU A 101 -7.45 -3.12 5.71
C LEU A 101 -7.28 -1.66 6.11
N PHE A 102 -6.90 -1.39 7.36
CA PHE A 102 -6.63 -0.03 7.84
C PHE A 102 -5.50 0.64 7.06
N ALA A 103 -4.37 -0.05 6.86
CA ALA A 103 -3.24 0.49 6.10
C ALA A 103 -3.63 0.77 4.65
N PHE A 104 -4.32 -0.17 4.00
CA PHE A 104 -4.73 -0.03 2.60
C PHE A 104 -5.73 1.10 2.43
N PHE A 105 -6.70 1.22 3.33
CA PHE A 105 -7.68 2.28 3.31
C PHE A 105 -7.02 3.66 3.49
N LEU A 106 -6.14 3.80 4.48
CA LEU A 106 -5.46 5.06 4.75
C LEU A 106 -4.55 5.47 3.58
N PHE A 107 -3.81 4.53 3.01
CA PHE A 107 -2.97 4.79 1.83
C PHE A 107 -3.81 5.16 0.60
N LEU A 108 -4.94 4.49 0.38
CA LEU A 108 -5.85 4.80 -0.73
C LEU A 108 -6.37 6.24 -0.64
N ILE A 109 -6.80 6.69 0.54
CA ILE A 109 -7.26 8.07 0.74
C ILE A 109 -6.15 9.07 0.38
N ILE A 110 -4.95 8.86 0.92
CA ILE A 110 -3.80 9.75 0.66
C ILE A 110 -3.47 9.78 -0.83
N ASN A 111 -3.55 8.62 -1.50
CA ASN A 111 -3.24 8.52 -2.92
C ASN A 111 -4.30 9.20 -3.81
N ILE A 112 -5.59 9.05 -3.50
CA ILE A 112 -6.68 9.77 -4.18
C ILE A 112 -6.50 11.27 -4.03
N ILE A 113 -6.23 11.75 -2.80
CA ILE A 113 -5.99 13.17 -2.52
C ILE A 113 -4.78 13.67 -3.32
N ARG A 114 -3.68 12.92 -3.35
CA ARG A 114 -2.48 13.26 -4.13
C ARG A 114 -2.82 13.46 -5.61
N ILE A 115 -3.47 12.48 -6.23
CA ILE A 115 -3.80 12.52 -7.66
C ILE A 115 -4.74 13.68 -7.95
N PHE A 116 -5.74 13.91 -7.10
CA PHE A 116 -6.65 15.03 -7.22
C PHE A 116 -5.89 16.37 -7.20
N PHE A 117 -5.01 16.60 -6.22
CA PHE A 117 -4.20 17.83 -6.17
C PHE A 117 -3.29 18.02 -7.37
N LEU A 118 -2.62 16.95 -7.83
CA LEU A 118 -1.78 17.01 -9.03
C LEU A 118 -2.61 17.32 -10.28
N SER A 119 -3.82 16.78 -10.38
CA SER A 119 -4.76 17.05 -11.47
C SER A 119 -5.16 18.53 -11.49
N LEU A 120 -5.46 19.13 -10.33
CA LEU A 120 -5.76 20.57 -10.23
C LEU A 120 -4.58 21.44 -10.70
N LEU A 121 -3.35 21.10 -10.30
CA LEU A 121 -2.15 21.82 -10.72
C LEU A 121 -1.93 21.70 -12.24
N ALA A 122 -2.16 20.52 -12.81
CA ALA A 122 -2.07 20.30 -14.25
C ALA A 122 -3.10 21.15 -15.02
N ILE A 123 -4.36 21.16 -14.59
CA ILE A 123 -5.44 21.92 -15.25
C ILE A 123 -5.18 23.43 -15.20
N SER A 124 -4.62 23.93 -14.08
CA SER A 124 -4.29 25.35 -13.94
C SER A 124 -3.06 25.79 -14.74
N GLY A 125 -2.34 24.88 -15.42
CA GLY A 125 -1.10 25.19 -16.15
C GLY A 125 0.02 25.69 -15.24
N SER A 126 0.01 25.31 -13.95
CA SER A 126 0.96 25.81 -12.97
C SER A 126 2.38 25.31 -13.25
N SER A 127 3.35 26.23 -13.27
CA SER A 127 4.78 25.89 -13.36
C SER A 127 5.29 25.08 -12.16
N PHE A 128 4.53 25.02 -11.07
CA PHE A 128 4.85 24.18 -9.91
C PHE A 128 4.50 22.71 -10.11
N PHE A 129 3.84 22.33 -11.21
CA PHE A 129 3.41 20.95 -11.43
C PHE A 129 4.60 19.97 -11.38
N ASP A 130 5.67 20.22 -12.14
CA ASP A 130 6.81 19.30 -12.24
C ASP A 130 7.53 19.11 -10.90
N ILE A 131 7.78 20.21 -10.21
CA ILE A 131 8.42 20.20 -8.88
C ILE A 131 7.54 19.43 -7.90
N THR A 132 6.25 19.75 -7.86
CA THR A 132 5.29 19.11 -6.95
C THR A 132 5.20 17.62 -7.25
N HIS A 133 5.10 17.24 -8.51
CA HIS A 133 5.04 15.86 -8.96
C HIS A 133 6.26 15.05 -8.49
N ILE A 134 7.47 15.56 -8.70
CA ILE A 134 8.72 14.91 -8.26
C ILE A 134 8.76 14.78 -6.74
N VAL A 135 8.38 15.83 -6.00
CA VAL A 135 8.37 15.83 -4.53
C VAL A 135 7.37 14.81 -3.98
N PHE A 136 6.15 14.75 -4.55
CA PHE A 136 5.16 13.75 -4.15
C PHE A 136 5.62 12.33 -4.50
N TRP A 137 6.31 12.16 -5.62
CA TRP A 137 6.74 10.85 -6.09
C TRP A 137 7.89 10.29 -5.25
N TYR A 138 8.98 11.03 -5.07
CA TYR A 138 10.17 10.50 -4.40
C TYR A 138 10.17 10.68 -2.88
N ALA A 139 9.72 11.84 -2.39
CA ALA A 139 9.83 12.15 -0.96
C ALA A 139 8.58 11.73 -0.19
N LEU A 140 7.41 12.21 -0.59
CA LEU A 140 6.21 11.99 0.21
C LEU A 140 5.72 10.53 0.15
N SER A 141 5.90 9.83 -0.96
CA SER A 141 5.42 8.44 -1.08
C SER A 141 6.07 7.52 -0.04
N THR A 142 7.38 7.63 0.20
CA THR A 142 8.07 6.87 1.26
C THR A 142 7.63 7.33 2.65
N LEU A 143 7.52 8.65 2.87
CA LEU A 143 7.08 9.21 4.15
C LEU A 143 5.66 8.78 4.51
N PHE A 144 4.75 8.69 3.54
CA PHE A 144 3.39 8.22 3.76
C PHE A 144 3.37 6.77 4.21
N VAL A 145 4.14 5.89 3.57
CA VAL A 145 4.15 4.48 3.97
C VAL A 145 4.74 4.29 5.36
N ILE A 146 5.86 4.96 5.66
CA ILE A 146 6.47 4.96 7.00
C ILE A 146 5.51 5.55 8.04
N GLY A 147 4.85 6.66 7.71
CA GLY A 147 3.88 7.31 8.58
C GLY A 147 2.69 6.42 8.89
N ILE A 148 2.10 5.78 7.87
CA ILE A 148 1.01 4.81 8.03
C ILE A 148 1.45 3.66 8.95
N TRP A 149 2.65 3.12 8.74
CA TRP A 149 3.17 2.06 9.59
C TRP A 149 3.29 2.50 11.06
N PHE A 150 3.86 3.67 11.33
CA PHE A 150 3.95 4.17 12.70
C PHE A 150 2.59 4.43 13.34
N ILE A 151 1.62 4.92 12.57
CA ILE A 151 0.22 5.05 13.03
C ILE A 151 -0.33 3.67 13.40
N GLN A 152 -0.11 2.64 12.59
CA GLN A 152 -0.54 1.27 12.90
C GLN A 152 0.11 0.75 14.19
N VAL A 153 1.42 0.94 14.36
CA VAL A 153 2.14 0.55 15.58
C VAL A 153 1.49 1.16 16.81
N LYS A 154 1.14 2.45 16.74
CA LYS A 154 0.49 3.16 17.85
C LYS A 154 -0.95 2.71 18.08
N VAL A 155 -1.77 2.59 17.03
CA VAL A 155 -3.19 2.24 17.11
C VAL A 155 -3.39 0.80 17.60
N PHE A 156 -2.62 -0.15 17.06
CA PHE A 156 -2.73 -1.58 17.38
C PHE A 156 -1.78 -2.03 18.50
N ARG A 157 -1.00 -1.11 19.07
CA ARG A 157 -0.06 -1.36 20.18
C ARG A 157 0.91 -2.51 19.89
N ILE A 158 1.49 -2.50 18.69
CA ILE A 158 2.41 -3.53 18.20
C ILE A 158 3.70 -3.45 19.02
N LYS A 159 4.17 -4.58 19.56
CA LYS A 159 5.43 -4.65 20.32
C LYS A 159 6.54 -5.35 19.55
N GLU A 160 6.15 -6.14 18.56
CA GLU A 160 7.02 -6.98 17.76
C GLU A 160 7.55 -6.23 16.54
N ILE A 161 8.78 -6.56 16.14
CA ILE A 161 9.42 -5.96 14.97
C ILE A 161 9.15 -6.88 13.77
N PRO A 162 8.66 -6.33 12.64
CA PRO A 162 8.47 -7.09 11.40
C PRO A 162 9.75 -7.83 11.01
N ILE A 163 9.63 -9.07 10.54
CA ILE A 163 10.73 -9.96 10.10
C ILE A 163 11.66 -10.40 11.25
N TYR A 164 12.21 -9.46 12.03
CA TYR A 164 13.18 -9.75 13.09
C TYR A 164 12.62 -10.70 14.15
N SER A 165 11.37 -10.49 14.59
CA SER A 165 10.77 -11.36 15.60
C SER A 165 10.58 -12.80 15.10
N ASP A 166 10.23 -12.97 13.83
CA ASP A 166 10.09 -14.29 13.20
C ASP A 166 11.45 -15.00 13.08
N ILE A 167 12.49 -14.29 12.62
CA ILE A 167 13.87 -14.82 12.56
C ILE A 167 14.36 -15.21 13.96
N LYS A 168 14.16 -14.34 14.95
CA LYS A 168 14.54 -14.61 16.35
C LYS A 168 13.83 -15.85 16.91
N PHE A 169 12.57 -16.06 16.56
CA PHE A 169 11.82 -17.26 16.93
C PHE A 169 12.40 -18.52 16.28
N LEU A 170 12.61 -18.51 14.96
CA LEU A 170 13.18 -19.65 14.23
C LEU A 170 14.59 -19.98 14.70
N TYR A 171 15.43 -18.97 14.95
CA TYR A 171 16.79 -19.16 15.47
C TYR A 171 16.79 -19.90 16.81
N LYS A 172 15.91 -19.52 17.74
CA LYS A 172 15.78 -20.19 19.05
C LYS A 172 15.36 -21.65 18.96
N GLN A 173 14.60 -22.02 17.94
CA GLN A 173 14.12 -23.39 17.72
C GLN A 173 15.07 -24.22 16.85
N SER A 174 16.07 -23.58 16.23
CA SER A 174 17.07 -24.28 15.43
C SER A 174 18.10 -24.98 16.32
N LYS A 175 18.66 -26.10 15.83
CA LYS A 175 19.77 -26.81 16.50
C LYS A 175 21.07 -26.00 16.59
N ILE A 176 21.14 -24.82 15.96
CA ILE A 176 22.32 -23.94 15.96
C ILE A 176 22.62 -23.42 17.37
N LYS A 177 21.62 -23.34 18.26
CA LYS A 177 21.83 -22.96 19.68
C LYS A 177 22.47 -24.09 20.52
N HIS A 178 22.46 -25.33 20.03
CA HIS A 178 22.97 -26.51 20.74
C HIS A 178 24.34 -26.99 20.21
N ARG A 179 25.02 -26.17 19.41
CA ARG A 179 26.46 -26.27 19.10
C ARG A 179 27.16 -25.04 19.68
#